data_AF-A0A3A8EMH3-F1
#
_entry.id   AF-A0A3A8EMH3-F1
#
_cell.length_a   1.000
_cell.length_b   1.000
_cell.length_c   1.000
_cell.angle_alpha   90.00
_cell.angle_beta   90.00
_cell.angle_gamma   90.00
#
_symmetry.space_group_name_H-M   'P 1'
#
loop_
_entity.id
_entity.type
_entity.pdbx_description
1 polymer ?
#
loop_
_entity_poly.entity_id
_entity_poly.type
_entity_poly.pdbx_seq_one_letter_code
_entity_poly.pdbx_strand_id
1 'polypeptide(L)'
;FKSVESIEQLNAFASEWRTMFNETKVHSRTKRTRNQVWQMIRPEQLRIAPNLELCRELVSTLPKSRTVRGDLTIQHTINKDYGERFYNLKHIDGIYVGAKVDVVVNPYRAPDIDIITVNSLGEKVIYTVAPDQYDMFGQLEDAPVIGKEIRAMPDSKIDQARKRIMKQAYNAETQAEVDKALKKRVPAYQGHIDVNAHITKHEVPEYLPRAGEQMTTPQQRRQAAPVSIFEAAREIRGLVGDLWTTDHYKALQTTYPDGLVPADAI
;
A
#
# COMPACT_ATOMS: atom_id res chain seq x y z
N PHE A 1 -29.63 -21.68 56.80
CA PHE A 1 -29.30 -21.27 55.44
C PHE A 1 -30.59 -20.92 54.71
N LYS A 2 -30.63 -19.84 53.92
CA LYS A 2 -31.79 -19.49 53.09
C LYS A 2 -31.58 -20.13 51.72
N SER A 3 -32.58 -20.87 51.23
CA SER A 3 -32.55 -21.41 49.86
C SER A 3 -32.73 -20.26 48.87
N VAL A 4 -31.98 -20.29 47.76
CA VAL A 4 -32.09 -19.32 46.66
C VAL A 4 -32.29 -20.12 45.39
N GLU A 5 -33.43 -19.90 44.73
CA GLU A 5 -33.88 -20.73 43.61
C GLU A 5 -33.61 -20.07 42.24
N SER A 6 -33.20 -18.79 42.22
CA SER A 6 -32.87 -18.08 40.98
C SER A 6 -31.86 -16.94 41.18
N ILE A 7 -31.27 -16.45 40.08
CA ILE A 7 -30.36 -15.30 40.07
C ILE A 7 -31.09 -14.02 40.49
N GLU A 8 -32.35 -13.86 40.08
CA GLU A 8 -33.19 -12.72 40.44
C GLU A 8 -33.41 -12.66 41.95
N GLN A 9 -33.72 -13.80 42.58
CA GLN A 9 -33.87 -13.89 44.04
C GLN A 9 -32.56 -13.56 44.76
N LEU A 10 -31.42 -14.03 44.26
CA LEU A 10 -30.11 -13.68 44.81
C LEU A 10 -29.86 -12.17 44.76
N ASN A 11 -30.13 -11.54 43.62
CA ASN A 11 -29.94 -10.11 43.41
C ASN A 11 -30.87 -9.26 44.28
N ALA A 12 -32.11 -9.72 44.50
CA ALA A 12 -33.04 -9.07 45.41
C ALA A 12 -32.51 -9.08 46.85
N PHE A 13 -32.05 -10.23 47.34
CA PHE A 13 -31.47 -10.32 48.69
C PHE A 13 -30.17 -9.53 48.84
N ALA A 14 -29.32 -9.54 47.82
CA ALA A 14 -28.12 -8.70 47.80
C ALA A 14 -28.49 -7.22 47.88
N SER A 15 -29.56 -6.79 47.20
CA SER A 15 -30.06 -5.42 47.21
C SER A 15 -30.63 -5.02 48.58
N GLU A 16 -31.41 -5.89 49.22
CA GLU A 16 -31.93 -5.71 50.58
C GLU A 16 -30.79 -5.57 51.59
N TRP A 17 -29.83 -6.51 51.57
CA TRP A 17 -28.69 -6.49 52.46
C TRP A 17 -27.84 -5.24 52.25
N ARG A 18 -27.54 -4.86 51.00
CA ARG A 18 -26.79 -3.64 50.65
C ARG A 18 -27.48 -2.40 51.21
N THR A 19 -28.81 -2.32 51.09
CA THR A 19 -29.60 -1.19 51.57
C THR A 19 -29.53 -1.09 53.09
N MET A 20 -29.79 -2.19 53.80
CA MET A 20 -29.68 -2.25 55.26
C MET A 20 -28.26 -1.90 55.73
N PHE A 21 -27.23 -2.48 55.12
CA PHE A 21 -25.84 -2.29 55.53
C PHE A 21 -25.38 -0.83 55.35
N ASN A 22 -25.72 -0.21 54.21
CA ASN A 22 -25.34 1.16 53.92
C ASN A 22 -26.07 2.18 54.80
N GLU A 23 -27.28 1.86 55.25
CA GLU A 23 -28.10 2.71 56.12
C GLU A 23 -27.77 2.56 57.60
N THR A 24 -27.48 1.34 58.07
CA THR A 24 -27.37 1.06 59.52
C THR A 24 -25.93 0.95 60.03
N LYS A 25 -24.99 0.50 59.20
CA LYS A 25 -23.61 0.24 59.66
C LYS A 25 -22.79 1.53 59.68
N VAL A 26 -22.46 1.98 60.89
CA VAL A 26 -21.58 3.14 61.10
C VAL A 26 -20.16 2.83 60.64
N HIS A 27 -19.61 3.71 59.80
CA HIS A 27 -18.24 3.61 59.31
C HIS A 27 -17.26 4.17 60.35
N SER A 28 -16.17 3.45 60.63
CA SER A 28 -15.22 3.77 61.70
C SER A 28 -14.53 5.13 61.54
N ARG A 29 -14.15 5.49 60.31
CA ARG A 29 -13.50 6.77 59.94
C ARG A 29 -14.42 7.99 60.04
N THR A 30 -15.60 7.94 59.42
CA THR A 30 -16.50 9.10 59.31
C THR A 30 -17.48 9.22 60.47
N LYS A 31 -17.58 8.19 61.33
CA LYS A 31 -18.54 8.07 62.44
C LYS A 31 -20.00 8.24 62.01
N ARG A 32 -20.28 8.01 60.73
CA ARG A 32 -21.58 8.14 60.07
C ARG A 32 -21.85 6.91 59.20
N THR A 33 -23.10 6.70 58.81
CA THR A 33 -23.49 5.65 57.87
C THR A 33 -23.06 6.05 56.45
N ARG A 34 -22.98 5.10 55.52
CA ARG A 34 -22.51 5.38 54.15
C ARG A 34 -23.47 6.30 53.41
N ASN A 35 -24.77 6.08 53.59
CA ASN A 35 -25.80 6.92 53.00
C ASN A 35 -25.78 8.34 53.60
N GLN A 36 -25.56 8.50 54.91
CA GLN A 36 -25.38 9.82 55.52
C GLN A 36 -24.20 10.60 54.92
N VAL A 37 -23.09 9.93 54.63
CA VAL A 37 -21.93 10.56 53.98
C VAL A 37 -22.26 10.91 52.53
N TRP A 38 -22.97 10.03 51.81
CA TRP A 38 -23.38 10.28 50.42
C TRP A 38 -24.30 11.51 50.31
N GLN A 39 -25.19 11.73 51.26
CA GLN A 39 -26.08 12.91 51.31
C GLN A 39 -25.34 14.24 51.52
N MET A 40 -24.04 14.23 51.84
CA MET A 40 -23.21 15.43 51.95
C MET A 40 -22.56 15.85 50.62
N ILE A 41 -22.83 15.13 49.53
CA ILE A 41 -22.31 15.44 48.20
C ILE A 41 -22.80 16.82 47.74
N ARG A 42 -21.90 17.60 47.13
CA ARG A 42 -22.25 18.90 46.54
C ARG A 42 -22.64 18.74 45.06
N PRO A 43 -23.45 19.65 44.50
CA PRO A 43 -23.88 19.56 43.10
C PRO A 43 -22.71 19.40 42.10
N GLU A 44 -21.61 20.13 42.30
CA GLU A 44 -20.42 20.06 41.45
C GLU A 44 -19.63 18.75 41.56
N GLN A 45 -19.91 17.93 42.58
CA GLN A 45 -19.31 16.61 42.77
C GLN A 45 -20.16 15.49 42.15
N LEU A 46 -21.45 15.75 41.92
CA LEU A 46 -22.37 14.76 41.34
C LEU A 46 -22.16 14.70 39.83
N ARG A 47 -21.61 13.59 39.34
CA ARG A 47 -21.49 13.30 37.92
C ARG A 47 -22.59 12.32 37.53
N ILE A 48 -23.55 12.80 36.74
CA ILE A 48 -24.64 11.98 36.21
C ILE A 48 -24.07 11.12 35.08
N ALA A 49 -24.27 9.81 35.17
CA ALA A 49 -23.90 8.91 34.10
C ALA A 49 -24.68 9.25 32.82
N PRO A 50 -24.05 9.14 31.63
CA PRO A 50 -24.77 9.33 30.38
C PRO A 50 -25.83 8.22 30.19
N ASN A 51 -26.60 8.30 29.10
CA ASN A 51 -27.68 7.35 28.88
C ASN A 51 -27.20 5.88 28.93
N LEU A 52 -28.09 4.98 29.35
CA LEU A 52 -27.77 3.57 29.57
C LEU A 52 -27.33 2.87 28.28
N GLU A 53 -27.89 3.29 27.14
CA GLU A 53 -27.55 2.73 25.82
C GLU A 53 -26.09 3.01 25.45
N LEU A 54 -25.63 4.24 25.63
CA LEU A 54 -24.25 4.67 25.46
C LEU A 54 -23.34 3.89 26.43
N CYS A 55 -23.71 3.77 27.70
CA CYS A 55 -22.94 2.99 28.67
C CYS A 55 -22.78 1.51 28.25
N ARG A 56 -23.81 0.90 27.67
CA ARG A 56 -23.74 -0.49 27.15
C ARG A 56 -22.90 -0.58 25.88
N GLU A 57 -23.08 0.35 24.95
CA GLU A 57 -22.30 0.40 23.71
C GLU A 57 -20.80 0.50 24.03
N LEU A 58 -20.44 1.34 25.01
CA LEU A 58 -19.07 1.57 25.47
C LEU A 58 -18.38 0.35 26.08
N VAL A 59 -19.10 -0.50 26.82
CA VAL A 59 -18.53 -1.75 27.38
C VAL A 59 -18.23 -2.77 26.29
N SER A 60 -18.88 -2.65 25.13
CA SER A 60 -18.73 -3.57 23.99
C SER A 60 -17.88 -3.03 22.84
N THR A 61 -17.52 -1.74 22.83
CA THR A 61 -16.87 -1.13 21.68
C THR A 61 -15.39 -1.44 21.65
N LEU A 62 -14.97 -2.18 20.63
CA LEU A 62 -13.58 -2.33 20.28
C LEU A 62 -13.05 -1.05 19.60
N PRO A 63 -11.75 -0.75 19.72
CA PRO A 63 -11.14 0.35 18.98
C PRO A 63 -11.42 0.22 17.48
N LYS A 64 -11.98 1.28 16.89
CA LYS A 64 -12.29 1.32 15.45
C LYS A 64 -11.13 1.96 14.71
N SER A 65 -10.46 1.21 13.84
CA SER A 65 -9.39 1.74 13.01
C SER A 65 -9.94 2.71 11.96
N ARG A 66 -9.38 3.92 11.88
CA ARG A 66 -9.75 4.98 10.94
C ARG A 66 -8.51 5.51 10.22
N THR A 67 -8.69 5.83 8.94
CA THR A 67 -7.65 6.44 8.12
C THR A 67 -7.74 7.95 8.19
N VAL A 68 -6.61 8.61 8.44
CA VAL A 68 -6.50 10.07 8.45
C VAL A 68 -6.66 10.64 7.04
N ARG A 69 -7.57 11.60 6.89
CA ARG A 69 -7.90 12.26 5.63
C ARG A 69 -6.82 13.28 5.23
N GLY A 70 -6.93 13.84 4.02
CA GLY A 70 -5.95 14.78 3.45
C GLY A 70 -5.79 16.09 4.24
N ASP A 71 -6.81 16.48 4.99
CA ASP A 71 -6.90 17.64 5.87
C ASP A 71 -6.46 17.34 7.32
N LEU A 72 -5.88 16.16 7.56
CA LEU A 72 -5.48 15.66 8.89
C LEU A 72 -6.65 15.56 9.88
N THR A 73 -7.84 15.27 9.36
CA THR A 73 -9.03 14.97 10.17
C THR A 73 -9.40 13.50 10.08
N ILE A 74 -10.21 13.05 11.04
CA ILE A 74 -10.92 11.77 10.97
C ILE A 74 -12.42 12.00 11.14
N GLN A 75 -13.19 11.14 10.52
CA GLN A 75 -14.64 11.11 10.63
C GLN A 75 -15.03 9.92 11.52
N HIS A 76 -15.79 10.18 12.57
CA HIS A 76 -16.25 9.14 13.48
C HIS A 76 -17.67 9.40 13.99
N THR A 77 -18.50 8.36 13.92
CA THR A 77 -19.84 8.33 14.52
C THR A 77 -19.74 7.65 15.87
N ILE A 78 -20.07 8.38 16.94
CA ILE A 78 -20.08 7.86 18.32
C ILE A 78 -21.27 6.93 18.51
N ASN A 79 -22.48 7.49 18.40
CA ASN A 79 -23.75 6.79 18.48
C ASN A 79 -24.82 7.59 17.72
N LYS A 80 -26.08 7.14 17.78
CA LYS A 80 -27.21 7.84 17.13
C LYS A 80 -27.47 9.24 17.68
N ASP A 81 -27.20 9.47 18.97
CA ASP A 81 -27.50 10.75 19.64
C ASP A 81 -26.49 11.85 19.26
N TYR A 82 -25.22 11.51 19.14
CA TYR A 82 -24.15 12.47 18.81
C TYR A 82 -23.94 12.67 17.32
N GLY A 83 -24.42 11.73 16.50
CA GLY A 83 -24.26 11.75 15.06
C GLY A 83 -22.83 11.54 14.59
N GLU A 84 -22.60 11.82 13.31
CA GLU A 84 -21.29 11.79 12.70
C GLU A 84 -20.57 13.12 12.89
N ARG A 85 -19.30 13.05 13.30
CA ARG A 85 -18.48 14.24 13.58
C ARG A 85 -17.09 14.11 12.98
N PHE A 86 -16.48 15.27 12.75
CA PHE A 86 -15.09 15.40 12.33
C PHE A 86 -14.21 15.79 13.52
N TYR A 87 -12.99 15.27 13.54
CA TYR A 87 -12.01 15.51 14.60
C TYR A 87 -10.66 15.84 13.98
N ASN A 88 -10.14 17.02 14.31
CA ASN A 88 -8.87 17.52 13.82
C ASN A 88 -7.69 16.95 14.63
N LEU A 89 -6.75 16.31 13.91
CA LEU A 89 -5.60 15.62 14.49
C LEU A 89 -4.28 16.38 14.34
N LYS A 90 -4.31 17.62 13.82
CA LYS A 90 -3.11 18.39 13.48
C LYS A 90 -2.15 18.59 14.66
N HIS A 91 -2.68 18.59 15.88
CA HIS A 91 -1.92 18.78 17.11
C HIS A 91 -1.19 17.50 17.59
N ILE A 92 -1.49 16.33 17.00
CA ILE A 92 -0.88 15.05 17.36
C ILE A 92 0.46 14.91 16.61
N ASP A 93 1.55 14.76 17.35
CA ASP A 93 2.88 14.60 16.73
C ASP A 93 2.99 13.27 15.97
N GLY A 94 3.67 13.31 14.83
CA GLY A 94 3.90 12.13 13.99
C GLY A 94 2.69 11.68 13.15
N ILE A 95 1.56 12.38 13.21
CA ILE A 95 0.42 12.07 12.34
C ILE A 95 0.68 12.51 10.89
N TYR A 96 0.21 11.74 9.93
CA TYR A 96 0.33 12.03 8.50
C TYR A 96 -0.89 11.58 7.73
N VAL A 97 -1.07 12.14 6.52
CA VAL A 97 -2.19 11.78 5.63
C VAL A 97 -2.10 10.30 5.26
N GLY A 98 -3.20 9.57 5.47
CA GLY A 98 -3.26 8.12 5.23
C GLY A 98 -2.78 7.25 6.39
N ALA A 99 -2.34 7.84 7.51
CA ALA A 99 -2.06 7.08 8.72
C ALA A 99 -3.32 6.35 9.22
N LYS A 100 -3.16 5.16 9.79
CA LYS A 100 -4.24 4.44 10.48
C LYS A 100 -4.12 4.68 11.97
N VAL A 101 -5.20 5.17 12.58
CA VAL A 101 -5.31 5.39 14.01
C VAL A 101 -6.49 4.62 14.57
N ASP A 102 -6.37 4.17 15.81
CA ASP A 102 -7.47 3.48 16.49
C ASP A 102 -8.26 4.49 17.31
N VAL A 103 -9.57 4.53 17.09
CA VAL A 103 -10.49 5.47 17.74
C VAL A 103 -11.33 4.75 18.78
N VAL A 104 -11.35 5.29 19.98
CA VAL A 104 -12.16 4.85 21.11
C VAL A 104 -13.00 6.03 21.60
N VAL A 105 -14.25 5.79 21.97
CA VAL A 105 -15.11 6.84 22.52
C VAL A 105 -14.83 6.98 24.01
N ASN A 106 -14.63 8.19 24.51
CA ASN A 106 -14.45 8.43 25.93
C ASN A 106 -15.83 8.63 26.63
N PRO A 107 -16.27 7.72 27.52
CA PRO A 107 -17.58 7.81 28.19
C PRO A 107 -17.78 9.08 28.99
N TYR A 108 -16.70 9.57 29.60
CA TYR A 108 -16.75 10.62 30.60
C TYR A 108 -16.70 12.01 29.99
N ARG A 109 -16.31 12.10 28.71
CA ARG A 109 -16.12 13.35 27.98
C ARG A 109 -16.81 13.38 26.62
N ALA A 110 -17.74 12.46 26.34
CA ALA A 110 -18.51 12.50 25.11
C ALA A 110 -19.08 13.91 24.84
N PRO A 111 -18.91 14.48 23.64
CA PRO A 111 -18.53 13.85 22.37
C PRO A 111 -17.02 13.73 22.08
N ASP A 112 -16.13 13.91 23.06
CA ASP A 112 -14.69 13.72 22.85
C ASP A 112 -14.35 12.24 22.61
N ILE A 113 -13.36 12.01 21.74
CA ILE A 113 -12.83 10.69 21.42
C ILE A 113 -11.38 10.56 21.84
N ASP A 114 -10.98 9.35 22.19
CA ASP A 114 -9.59 9.00 22.47
C ASP A 114 -8.98 8.33 21.22
N ILE A 115 -7.84 8.85 20.79
CA ILE A 115 -7.11 8.39 19.63
C ILE A 115 -5.84 7.72 20.09
N ILE A 116 -5.73 6.44 19.76
CA ILE A 116 -4.60 5.61 20.06
C ILE A 116 -3.69 5.62 18.83
N THR A 117 -2.47 6.13 19.03
CA THR A 117 -1.42 6.15 18.02
C THR A 117 -0.12 5.58 18.60
N VAL A 118 0.88 5.36 17.76
CA VAL A 118 2.20 4.90 18.15
C VAL A 118 3.19 6.05 17.97
N ASN A 119 3.94 6.38 19.02
CA ASN A 119 4.96 7.42 18.95
C ASN A 119 6.22 6.93 18.19
N SER A 120 7.20 7.81 18.00
CA SER A 120 8.48 7.48 17.35
C SER A 120 9.32 6.43 18.10
N LEU A 121 9.01 6.17 19.38
CA LEU A 121 9.65 5.16 20.23
C LEU A 121 8.94 3.80 20.19
N GLY A 122 7.82 3.68 19.46
CA GLY A 122 7.04 2.46 19.37
C GLY A 122 6.01 2.25 20.50
N GLU A 123 5.83 3.25 21.38
CA GLU A 123 4.88 3.17 22.50
C GLU A 123 3.50 3.65 22.08
N LYS A 124 2.46 3.02 22.63
CA LYS A 124 1.08 3.46 22.42
C LYS A 124 0.78 4.70 23.26
N VAL A 125 0.41 5.78 22.60
CA VAL A 125 0.03 7.05 23.22
C VAL A 125 -1.43 7.34 22.89
N ILE A 126 -2.16 7.84 23.89
CA ILE A 126 -3.58 8.16 23.80
C ILE A 126 -3.75 9.68 23.84
N TYR A 127 -4.43 10.23 22.84
CA TYR A 127 -4.77 11.64 22.76
C TYR A 127 -6.29 11.81 22.81
N THR A 128 -6.81 12.56 23.78
CA THR A 128 -8.23 12.94 23.82
C THR A 128 -8.45 14.14 22.90
N VAL A 129 -9.37 14.02 21.95
CA VAL A 129 -9.66 15.02 20.92
C VAL A 129 -11.15 15.37 20.92
N ALA A 130 -11.43 16.68 21.00
CA ALA A 130 -12.78 17.22 20.87
C ALA A 130 -13.20 17.30 19.39
N PRO A 131 -14.50 17.19 19.08
CA PRO A 131 -14.99 17.36 17.72
C PRO A 131 -14.79 18.79 17.22
N ASP A 132 -14.65 18.94 15.91
CA ASP A 132 -14.57 20.24 15.26
C ASP A 132 -15.84 21.05 15.50
N GLN A 133 -15.67 22.34 15.81
CA GLN A 133 -16.77 23.28 16.05
C GLN A 133 -17.11 24.06 14.79
N TYR A 134 -18.40 24.18 14.53
CA TYR A 134 -18.95 24.89 13.38
C TYR A 134 -19.80 26.06 13.84
N ASP A 135 -19.72 27.16 13.12
CA ASP A 135 -20.56 28.32 13.34
C ASP A 135 -22.01 28.10 12.84
N MET A 136 -22.85 29.12 13.03
CA MET A 136 -24.26 29.10 12.60
C MET A 136 -24.45 28.90 11.10
N PHE A 137 -23.42 29.12 10.29
CA PHE A 137 -23.45 28.99 8.84
C PHE A 137 -22.75 27.71 8.36
N GLY A 138 -22.31 26.85 9.29
CA GLY A 138 -21.65 25.58 8.99
C GLY A 138 -20.18 25.73 8.61
N GLN A 139 -19.54 26.86 8.91
CA GLN A 139 -18.11 27.07 8.72
C GLN A 139 -17.34 26.69 9.98
N LEU A 140 -16.19 26.04 9.82
CA LEU A 140 -15.31 25.70 10.94
C LEU A 140 -14.88 26.98 11.68
N GLU A 141 -14.92 26.96 13.01
CA GLU A 141 -14.59 28.13 13.82
C GLU A 141 -13.11 28.55 13.67
N ASP A 142 -12.19 27.60 13.43
CA ASP A 142 -10.77 27.83 13.13
C ASP A 142 -10.50 28.03 11.61
N ALA A 143 -11.54 28.16 10.77
CA ALA A 143 -11.33 28.44 9.36
C ALA A 143 -10.82 29.87 9.15
N PRO A 144 -9.90 30.10 8.20
CA PRO A 144 -9.49 31.45 7.83
C PRO A 144 -10.69 32.23 7.27
N VAL A 145 -10.80 33.50 7.64
CA VAL A 145 -11.87 34.38 7.18
C VAL A 145 -11.64 34.74 5.70
N ILE A 146 -12.62 34.41 4.85
CA ILE A 146 -12.59 34.68 3.41
C ILE A 146 -12.32 36.17 3.17
N GLY A 147 -11.30 36.46 2.34
CA GLY A 147 -10.92 37.83 1.97
C GLY A 147 -10.08 38.59 3.01
N LYS A 148 -9.83 38.01 4.20
CA LYS A 148 -8.91 38.59 5.19
C LYS A 148 -7.60 37.83 5.28
N GLU A 149 -7.65 36.51 5.31
CA GLU A 149 -6.48 35.68 5.51
C GLU A 149 -6.45 34.48 4.54
N ILE A 150 -5.26 34.19 4.02
CA ILE A 150 -4.99 33.00 3.23
C ILE A 150 -4.06 32.12 4.07
N ARG A 151 -4.61 31.05 4.65
CA ARG A 151 -3.86 30.09 5.48
C ARG A 151 -3.80 28.74 4.78
N ALA A 152 -2.61 28.34 4.34
CA ALA A 152 -2.37 26.98 3.85
C ALA A 152 -2.22 26.01 5.03
N MET A 153 -2.48 24.73 4.78
CA MET A 153 -2.22 23.68 5.75
C MET A 153 -0.71 23.57 6.04
N PRO A 154 -0.29 23.48 7.31
CA PRO A 154 1.12 23.27 7.63
C PRO A 154 1.55 21.87 7.16
N ASP A 155 2.76 21.77 6.62
CA ASP A 155 3.36 20.47 6.26
C ASP A 155 3.69 19.67 7.52
N SER A 156 3.31 18.38 7.55
CA SER A 156 3.77 17.47 8.60
C SER A 156 5.29 17.26 8.51
N LYS A 157 5.93 16.80 9.60
CA LYS A 157 7.37 16.45 9.59
C LYS A 157 7.70 15.45 8.46
N ILE A 158 6.78 14.52 8.18
CA ILE A 158 6.94 13.52 7.11
C ILE A 158 6.83 14.17 5.74
N ASP A 159 5.89 15.11 5.54
CA ASP A 159 5.76 15.84 4.28
C ASP A 159 6.98 16.71 4.00
N GLN A 160 7.51 17.39 5.02
CA GLN A 160 8.76 18.14 4.93
C GLN A 160 9.94 17.24 4.53
N ALA A 161 10.06 16.07 5.17
CA ALA A 161 11.09 15.09 4.85
C ALA A 161 10.96 14.58 3.40
N ARG A 162 9.74 14.27 2.95
CA ARG A 162 9.46 13.85 1.57
C ARG A 162 9.84 14.94 0.57
N LYS A 163 9.42 16.19 0.79
CA LYS A 163 9.77 17.33 -0.07
C LYS A 163 11.28 17.53 -0.13
N ARG A 164 11.98 17.43 1.00
CA ARG A 164 13.44 17.51 1.06
C ARG A 164 14.12 16.40 0.25
N ILE A 165 13.70 15.15 0.41
CA ILE A 165 14.26 14.01 -0.34
C ILE A 165 14.02 14.19 -1.85
N MET A 166 12.82 14.63 -2.23
CA MET A 166 12.49 14.87 -3.64
C MET A 166 13.36 15.99 -4.25
N LYS A 167 13.55 17.10 -3.53
CA LYS A 167 14.45 18.18 -3.95
C LYS A 167 15.87 17.69 -4.17
N GLN A 168 16.40 16.88 -3.24
CA GLN A 168 17.73 16.26 -3.38
C GLN A 168 17.80 15.30 -4.56
N ALA A 169 16.79 14.45 -4.74
CA ALA A 169 16.76 13.46 -5.81
C ALA A 169 16.74 14.10 -7.21
N TYR A 170 16.10 15.25 -7.37
CA TYR A 170 16.01 15.98 -8.64
C TYR A 170 17.00 17.15 -8.76
N ASN A 171 17.88 17.34 -7.77
CA ASN A 171 18.79 18.47 -7.67
C ASN A 171 18.09 19.82 -7.94
N ALA A 172 16.96 20.03 -7.25
CA ALA A 172 16.09 21.18 -7.41
C ALA A 172 15.96 21.96 -6.09
N GLU A 173 15.95 23.28 -6.16
CA GLU A 173 15.84 24.15 -4.98
C GLU A 173 14.39 24.31 -4.54
N THR A 174 13.46 24.24 -5.50
CA THR A 174 12.02 24.46 -5.27
C THR A 174 11.17 23.22 -5.56
N GLN A 175 10.02 23.11 -4.88
CA GLN A 175 9.09 22.00 -5.15
C GLN A 175 8.49 22.09 -6.57
N ALA A 176 8.29 23.30 -7.09
CA ALA A 176 7.78 23.49 -8.44
C ALA A 176 8.73 22.95 -9.52
N GLU A 177 10.04 23.05 -9.31
CA GLU A 177 11.05 22.47 -10.19
C GLU A 177 11.02 20.93 -10.18
N VAL A 178 10.87 20.33 -8.99
CA VAL A 178 10.66 18.88 -8.83
C VAL A 178 9.43 18.43 -9.62
N ASP A 179 8.30 19.12 -9.45
CA ASP A 179 7.05 18.76 -10.12
C ASP A 179 7.16 18.89 -11.65
N LYS A 180 7.92 19.88 -12.13
CA LYS A 180 8.25 20.06 -13.56
C LYS A 180 9.15 18.93 -14.07
N ALA A 181 10.14 18.49 -13.29
CA ALA A 181 11.02 17.38 -13.64
C ALA A 181 10.26 16.04 -13.70
N LEU A 182 9.37 15.80 -12.73
CA LEU A 182 8.46 14.65 -12.72
C LEU A 182 7.53 14.64 -13.94
N LYS A 183 6.93 15.79 -14.28
CA LYS A 183 6.07 15.93 -15.47
C LYS A 183 6.83 15.63 -16.77
N LYS A 184 8.12 15.94 -16.81
CA LYS A 184 9.04 15.62 -17.92
C LYS A 184 9.60 14.20 -17.87
N ARG A 185 9.26 13.40 -16.85
CA ARG A 185 9.78 12.04 -16.60
C ARG A 185 11.31 11.98 -16.55
N VAL A 186 11.93 13.02 -15.98
CA VAL A 186 13.38 13.04 -15.75
C VAL A 186 13.73 11.92 -14.75
N PRO A 187 14.80 11.14 -14.98
CA PRO A 187 15.25 10.14 -14.02
C PRO A 187 15.71 10.79 -12.71
N ALA A 188 15.36 10.19 -11.56
CA ALA A 188 15.89 10.63 -10.27
C ALA A 188 17.41 10.38 -10.18
N TYR A 189 18.12 11.24 -9.46
CA TYR A 189 19.57 11.21 -9.25
C TYR A 189 20.40 11.19 -10.55
N GLN A 190 19.90 11.84 -11.59
CA GLN A 190 20.55 11.88 -12.90
C GLN A 190 22.01 12.36 -12.77
N GLY A 191 22.96 11.52 -13.20
CA GLY A 191 24.40 11.80 -13.14
C GLY A 191 25.07 11.57 -11.79
N HIS A 192 24.32 11.30 -10.72
CA HIS A 192 24.87 11.00 -9.39
C HIS A 192 25.06 9.50 -9.13
N ILE A 193 24.26 8.65 -9.77
CA ILE A 193 24.36 7.20 -9.66
C ILE A 193 24.89 6.64 -10.98
N ASP A 194 26.16 6.23 -10.98
CA ASP A 194 26.73 5.44 -12.08
C ASP A 194 26.47 3.95 -11.81
N VAL A 195 25.43 3.41 -12.45
CA VAL A 195 25.05 2.00 -12.35
C VAL A 195 26.17 1.08 -12.84
N ASN A 196 26.96 1.55 -13.81
CA ASN A 196 28.04 0.79 -14.44
C ASN A 196 29.39 1.05 -13.79
N ALA A 197 29.46 1.76 -12.66
CA ALA A 197 30.72 2.02 -11.97
C ALA A 197 31.48 0.72 -11.64
N HIS A 198 30.77 -0.37 -11.37
CA HIS A 198 31.36 -1.69 -11.14
C HIS A 198 31.98 -2.32 -12.41
N ILE A 199 31.60 -1.86 -13.60
CA ILE A 199 32.15 -2.31 -14.90
C ILE A 199 33.27 -1.35 -15.32
N THR A 200 33.02 -0.04 -15.27
CA THR A 200 33.92 0.99 -15.81
C THR A 200 35.12 1.30 -14.93
N LYS A 201 35.04 1.06 -13.61
CA LYS A 201 36.15 1.31 -12.67
C LYS A 201 37.08 0.11 -12.49
N HIS A 202 36.81 -1.02 -13.13
CA HIS A 202 37.70 -2.18 -13.11
C HIS A 202 38.41 -2.31 -14.45
N GLU A 203 39.74 -2.34 -14.40
CA GLU A 203 40.54 -2.73 -15.55
C GLU A 203 40.35 -4.23 -15.77
N VAL A 204 39.69 -4.57 -16.88
CA VAL A 204 39.58 -5.96 -17.33
C VAL A 204 40.89 -6.30 -18.06
N PRO A 205 41.60 -7.38 -17.67
CA PRO A 205 42.80 -7.79 -18.37
C PRO A 205 42.51 -8.11 -19.83
N GLU A 206 43.27 -7.52 -20.73
CA GLU A 206 43.19 -7.86 -22.16
C GLU A 206 43.95 -9.17 -22.38
N TYR A 207 43.21 -10.25 -22.64
CA TYR A 207 43.80 -11.57 -22.86
C TYR A 207 44.31 -11.68 -24.29
N LEU A 208 45.55 -12.17 -24.45
CA LEU A 208 46.12 -12.44 -25.76
C LEU A 208 45.26 -13.48 -26.51
N PRO A 209 44.87 -13.25 -27.78
CA PRO A 209 44.14 -14.24 -28.56
C PRO A 209 44.97 -15.51 -28.69
N ARG A 210 44.43 -16.64 -28.21
CA ARG A 210 45.08 -17.94 -28.38
C ARG A 210 44.88 -18.41 -29.81
N ALA A 211 45.93 -18.95 -30.41
CA ALA A 211 45.82 -19.59 -31.71
C ALA A 211 44.79 -20.73 -31.61
N GLY A 212 43.73 -20.62 -32.42
CA GLY A 212 42.74 -21.67 -32.59
C GLY A 212 43.18 -22.67 -33.64
N GLU A 213 42.78 -23.92 -33.48
CA GLU A 213 42.93 -24.93 -34.53
C GLU A 213 41.71 -24.87 -35.46
N GLN A 214 41.96 -24.84 -36.77
CA GLN A 214 40.88 -24.79 -37.76
C GLN A 214 40.12 -26.12 -37.73
N MET A 215 38.86 -26.09 -37.28
CA MET A 215 38.02 -27.29 -37.35
C MET A 215 37.78 -27.67 -38.81
N THR A 216 38.28 -28.84 -39.21
CA THR A 216 37.96 -29.42 -40.52
C THR A 216 36.58 -30.06 -40.45
N THR A 217 35.58 -29.42 -41.02
CA THR A 217 34.29 -30.06 -41.28
C THR A 217 34.47 -31.12 -42.38
N PRO A 218 34.05 -32.38 -42.18
CA PRO A 218 34.09 -33.38 -43.23
C PRO A 218 33.26 -32.89 -44.41
N GLN A 219 33.87 -32.83 -45.59
CA GLN A 219 33.22 -32.40 -46.81
C GLN A 219 32.18 -33.45 -47.20
N GLN A 220 30.93 -33.24 -46.80
CA GLN A 220 29.82 -34.07 -47.28
C GLN A 220 29.67 -33.83 -48.77
N ARG A 221 29.97 -34.85 -49.60
CA ARG A 221 29.63 -34.84 -51.02
C ARG A 221 28.11 -34.69 -51.13
N ARG A 222 27.62 -33.49 -51.43
CA ARG A 222 26.23 -33.28 -51.83
C ARG A 222 26.07 -33.91 -53.21
N GLN A 223 25.42 -35.06 -53.27
CA GLN A 223 24.93 -35.60 -54.54
C GLN A 223 23.73 -34.74 -54.94
N ALA A 224 23.78 -34.13 -56.13
CA ALA A 224 22.65 -33.38 -56.67
C ALA A 224 21.52 -34.35 -57.05
N ALA A 225 20.26 -33.90 -56.92
CA ALA A 225 19.11 -34.74 -57.26
C ALA A 225 19.18 -35.13 -58.76
N PRO A 226 18.88 -36.40 -59.11
CA PRO A 226 18.86 -36.81 -60.51
C PRO A 226 17.78 -36.03 -61.26
N VAL A 227 18.12 -35.58 -62.46
CA VAL A 227 17.23 -34.83 -63.35
C VAL A 227 16.49 -35.79 -64.30
N SER A 228 15.33 -35.35 -64.77
CA SER A 228 14.55 -36.09 -65.75
C SER A 228 15.33 -36.23 -67.07
N ILE A 229 15.13 -37.34 -67.80
CA ILE A 229 15.73 -37.55 -69.12
C ILE A 229 15.51 -36.37 -70.08
N PHE A 230 14.36 -35.70 -70.00
CA PHE A 230 14.07 -34.56 -70.87
C PHE A 230 14.93 -33.34 -70.53
N GLU A 231 15.17 -33.09 -69.25
CA GLU A 231 16.01 -32.00 -68.79
C GLU A 231 17.48 -32.29 -69.08
N ALA A 232 17.92 -33.53 -68.83
CA ALA A 232 19.25 -34.01 -69.18
C ALA A 232 19.54 -33.90 -70.69
N ALA A 233 18.61 -34.36 -71.53
CA ALA A 233 18.76 -34.25 -72.98
C ALA A 233 18.77 -32.79 -73.46
N ARG A 234 18.02 -31.89 -72.81
CA ARG A 234 18.04 -30.46 -73.12
C ARG A 234 19.38 -29.84 -72.77
N GLU A 235 19.94 -30.19 -71.64
CA GLU A 235 21.21 -29.66 -71.13
C GLU A 235 22.39 -30.18 -71.95
N ILE A 236 22.44 -31.49 -72.23
CA ILE A 236 23.46 -32.10 -73.11
C ILE A 236 23.35 -31.54 -74.53
N ARG A 237 22.14 -31.37 -75.07
CA ARG A 237 21.96 -30.70 -76.38
C ARG A 237 22.46 -29.25 -76.36
N GLY A 238 22.30 -28.54 -75.24
CA GLY A 238 22.85 -27.20 -75.06
C GLY A 238 24.38 -27.18 -75.07
N LEU A 239 25.03 -28.23 -74.58
CA LEU A 239 26.49 -28.36 -74.54
C LEU A 239 27.09 -28.90 -75.86
N VAL A 240 26.41 -29.84 -76.51
CA VAL A 240 26.91 -30.59 -77.67
C VAL A 240 26.39 -29.99 -79.00
N GLY A 241 25.36 -29.15 -78.96
CA GLY A 241 24.88 -28.37 -80.10
C GLY A 241 24.36 -29.24 -81.26
N ASP A 242 24.77 -28.91 -82.49
CA ASP A 242 24.28 -29.53 -83.73
C ASP A 242 24.71 -30.99 -83.94
N LEU A 243 25.63 -31.49 -83.11
CA LEU A 243 26.02 -32.91 -83.07
C LEU A 243 24.98 -33.78 -82.33
N TRP A 244 23.95 -33.17 -81.73
CA TRP A 244 22.87 -33.88 -81.06
C TRP A 244 21.87 -34.46 -82.07
N THR A 245 21.85 -35.78 -82.18
CA THR A 245 20.96 -36.53 -83.07
C THR A 245 19.87 -37.28 -82.30
N THR A 246 18.81 -37.68 -83.00
CA THR A 246 17.71 -38.48 -82.43
C THR A 246 18.17 -39.84 -81.88
N ASP A 247 19.30 -40.35 -82.38
CA ASP A 247 19.87 -41.62 -81.93
C ASP A 247 20.56 -41.48 -80.57
N HIS A 248 21.13 -40.31 -80.26
CA HIS A 248 21.68 -40.01 -78.93
C HIS A 248 20.60 -39.94 -77.86
N TYR A 249 19.41 -39.40 -78.18
CA TYR A 249 18.28 -39.41 -77.27
C TYR A 249 17.79 -40.84 -76.96
N LYS A 250 17.72 -41.71 -77.98
CA LYS A 250 17.36 -43.13 -77.80
C LYS A 250 18.41 -43.91 -77.00
N ALA A 251 19.69 -43.61 -77.20
CA ALA A 251 20.78 -44.20 -76.42
C ALA A 251 20.67 -43.80 -74.94
N LEU A 252 20.32 -42.55 -74.65
CA LEU A 252 20.11 -42.06 -73.29
C LEU A 252 18.91 -42.75 -72.61
N GLN A 253 17.82 -42.95 -73.35
CA GLN A 253 16.63 -43.68 -72.88
C GLN A 253 16.90 -45.18 -72.64
N THR A 254 17.84 -45.78 -73.39
CA THR A 254 18.25 -47.18 -73.19
C THR A 254 19.17 -47.32 -71.98
N THR A 255 20.05 -46.34 -71.75
CA THR A 255 21.04 -46.35 -70.67
C THR A 255 20.39 -46.06 -69.32
N TYR A 256 19.33 -45.25 -69.29
CA TYR A 256 18.57 -44.91 -68.08
C TYR A 256 17.08 -45.23 -68.26
N PRO A 257 16.64 -46.49 -68.14
CA PRO A 257 15.25 -46.90 -68.37
C PRO A 257 14.25 -46.29 -67.36
N ASP A 258 14.73 -45.94 -66.17
CA ASP A 258 13.91 -45.43 -65.06
C ASP A 258 13.57 -43.93 -65.16
N GLY A 259 13.96 -43.26 -66.25
CA GLY A 259 13.56 -41.86 -66.48
C GLY A 259 14.39 -40.81 -65.75
N LEU A 260 15.36 -41.23 -64.92
CA LEU A 260 16.16 -40.37 -64.04
C LEU A 260 17.65 -40.52 -64.34
N VAL A 261 18.32 -39.39 -64.61
CA VAL A 261 19.76 -39.32 -64.92
C VAL A 261 20.48 -38.60 -63.77
N PRO A 262 21.52 -39.19 -63.18
CA PRO A 262 22.34 -38.50 -62.19
C PRO A 262 22.93 -37.22 -62.77
N ALA A 263 22.75 -36.07 -62.09
CA ALA A 263 23.24 -34.79 -62.57
C ALA A 263 24.78 -34.74 -62.73
N ASP A 264 25.51 -35.60 -62.02
CA ASP A 264 26.97 -35.72 -62.12
C ASP A 264 27.44 -36.48 -63.39
N ALA A 265 26.51 -37.03 -64.18
CA ALA A 265 26.79 -37.83 -65.39
C ALA A 265 26.40 -37.12 -66.71
N ILE A 266 25.93 -35.87 -66.63
CA ILE A 266 25.56 -34.97 -67.74
C ILE A 266 26.73 -34.03 -68.06
#